data_AF-A0A382P1G7-F1
#
_entry.id   AF-A0A382P1G7-F1
#
_cell.length_a   1.000
_cell.length_b   1.000
_cell.length_c   1.000
_cell.angle_alpha   90.00
_cell.angle_beta   90.00
_cell.angle_gamma   90.00
#
_symmetry.space_group_name_H-M   'P 1'
#
loop_
_entity.id
_entity.type
_entity.pdbx_description
1 polymer ?
#
loop_
_entity_poly.entity_id
_entity_poly.type
_entity_poly.pdbx_seq_one_letter_code
_entity_poly.pdbx_strand_id
1 'polypeptide(L)' 'MYPQPTVIEPTIFAQVPDELQLSDRDSHMSRDIFRGRPLGSFLEGPSFDSDGNLYVVDIAHGRI' A
#
# COMPACT_ATOMS: atom_id res chain seq x y z
N MET A 1 9.22 26.93 23.35
CA MET A 1 9.99 26.22 22.29
C MET A 1 9.65 24.74 22.44
N TYR A 2 9.21 24.07 21.38
CA TYR A 2 8.82 22.65 21.46
C TYR A 2 10.06 21.75 21.36
N PRO A 3 10.05 20.56 21.99
CA PRO A 3 11.14 19.61 21.84
C PRO A 3 11.27 19.18 20.39
N GLN A 4 12.49 18.82 19.99
CA GLN A 4 12.74 18.25 18.67
C GLN A 4 12.00 16.91 18.56
N PRO A 5 11.38 16.58 17.40
CA PRO A 5 10.70 15.31 17.21
C PRO A 5 11.64 14.13 17.51
N THR A 6 11.12 13.13 18.21
CA THR A 6 11.83 11.86 18.41
C THR A 6 11.85 11.09 17.10
N VAL A 7 13.04 10.71 16.65
CA VAL A 7 13.20 9.78 15.52
C VAL A 7 12.95 8.36 16.05
N ILE A 8 12.09 7.61 15.36
CA ILE A 8 11.78 6.22 15.65
C ILE A 8 12.00 5.36 14.41
N GLU A 9 12.35 4.09 14.61
CA GLU A 9 12.49 3.14 13.52
C GLU A 9 11.11 2.65 13.05
N PRO A 10 10.81 2.67 11.74
CA PRO A 10 9.55 2.14 11.24
C PRO A 10 9.51 0.61 11.32
N THR A 11 8.32 0.06 11.55
CA THR A 11 8.07 -1.38 11.48
C THR A 11 6.96 -1.67 10.47
N ILE A 12 6.95 -2.89 9.94
CA ILE A 12 5.87 -3.34 9.06
C ILE A 12 4.62 -3.55 9.93
N PHE A 13 3.57 -2.78 9.64
CA PHE A 13 2.27 -2.93 10.31
C PHE A 13 1.41 -4.01 9.66
N ALA A 14 1.33 -4.01 8.34
CA ALA A 14 0.55 -4.96 7.54
C ALA A 14 1.21 -5.18 6.18
N GLN A 15 0.92 -6.33 5.58
CA GLN A 15 1.35 -6.70 4.23
C GLN A 15 0.15 -7.32 3.50
N VAL A 16 0.11 -7.18 2.18
CA VAL A 16 -0.87 -7.91 1.36
C VAL A 16 -0.65 -9.41 1.55
N PRO A 17 -1.69 -10.19 1.90
CA PRO A 17 -1.59 -11.65 1.97
C PRO A 17 -1.11 -12.23 0.64
N ASP A 18 -0.30 -13.28 0.70
CA ASP A 18 0.31 -13.88 -0.49
C ASP A 18 -0.73 -14.33 -1.52
N GLU A 19 -1.89 -14.82 -1.07
CA GLU A 19 -2.99 -15.26 -1.94
C GLU A 19 -3.67 -14.11 -2.68
N LEU A 20 -3.52 -12.87 -2.19
CA LEU A 20 -4.09 -11.66 -2.77
C LEU A 20 -3.05 -10.87 -3.58
N GLN A 21 -1.81 -11.34 -3.65
CA GLN A 21 -0.72 -10.62 -4.30
C GLN A 21 -0.90 -10.60 -5.82
N LEU A 22 -0.78 -9.41 -6.43
CA LEU A 22 -0.94 -9.20 -7.86
C LEU A 22 0.39 -8.83 -8.53
N SER A 23 1.38 -9.70 -8.42
CA SER A 23 2.75 -9.46 -8.93
C SER A 23 2.88 -9.55 -10.46
N ASP A 24 2.07 -10.41 -11.08
CA ASP A 24 2.18 -10.77 -12.50
C ASP A 24 0.98 -10.30 -13.34
N ARG A 25 0.27 -9.25 -12.89
CA ARG A 25 -0.86 -8.68 -13.61
C ARG A 25 -0.56 -7.27 -14.08
N ASP A 26 -0.98 -6.98 -15.32
CA ASP A 26 -0.99 -5.62 -15.83
C ASP A 26 -1.91 -4.74 -14.98
N SER A 27 -1.41 -3.55 -14.67
CA SER A 27 -2.10 -2.55 -13.89
C SER A 27 -2.10 -1.20 -14.62
N HIS A 28 -3.02 -0.29 -14.29
CA HIS A 28 -3.02 1.06 -14.88
C HIS A 28 -1.68 1.76 -14.59
N MET A 29 -1.23 1.72 -13.34
CA MET A 29 0.05 2.31 -12.96
C MET A 29 1.23 1.64 -13.68
N SER A 30 1.23 0.31 -13.82
CA SER A 30 2.26 -0.41 -14.55
C SER A 30 2.41 0.13 -15.97
N ARG A 31 1.30 0.28 -16.70
CA ARG A 31 1.29 0.77 -18.09
C ARG A 31 1.67 2.25 -18.20
N ASP A 32 1.04 3.10 -17.40
CA ASP A 32 1.07 4.54 -17.62
C ASP A 32 2.21 5.26 -16.88
N ILE A 33 2.61 4.74 -15.71
CA ILE A 33 3.64 5.35 -14.86
C ILE A 33 4.95 4.57 -14.97
N PHE A 34 4.89 3.25 -14.92
CA PHE A 34 6.07 2.38 -14.86
C PHE A 34 6.47 1.79 -16.23
N ARG A 35 5.89 2.28 -17.34
CA ARG A 35 6.28 1.93 -18.72
C ARG A 35 6.21 0.43 -19.02
N GLY A 36 5.16 -0.22 -18.51
CA GLY A 36 4.92 -1.66 -18.69
C GLY A 36 5.79 -2.56 -17.81
N ARG A 37 6.52 -2.04 -16.82
CA ARG A 37 7.22 -2.89 -15.86
C ARG A 37 6.21 -3.54 -14.91
N PRO A 38 6.35 -4.85 -14.60
CA PRO A 38 5.52 -5.52 -13.61
C PRO A 38 5.54 -4.76 -12.28
N LEU A 39 4.36 -4.58 -11.69
CA LEU A 39 4.18 -3.86 -10.44
C LEU A 39 3.23 -4.67 -9.56
N GLY A 40 3.69 -5.03 -8.37
CA GLY A 40 2.84 -5.63 -7.35
C GLY A 40 1.84 -4.63 -6.77
N SER A 41 1.30 -4.97 -5.60
CA SER A 41 0.39 -4.09 -4.88
C SER A 41 1.13 -2.84 -4.37
N PHE A 42 0.49 -1.67 -4.43
CA PHE A 42 1.02 -0.43 -3.87
C PHE A 42 -0.03 0.20 -2.94
N LEU A 43 0.19 0.06 -1.63
CA LEU A 43 -0.80 0.36 -0.60
C LEU A 43 -0.71 1.82 -0.14
N GLU A 44 -1.83 2.52 -0.19
CA GLU A 44 -1.99 3.88 0.33
C GLU A 44 -3.30 4.04 1.12
N GLY A 45 -3.50 5.21 1.72
CA GLY A 45 -4.77 5.59 2.35
C GLY A 45 -5.25 4.65 3.47
N PRO A 46 -4.40 4.32 4.49
CA PRO A 46 -4.83 3.49 5.59
C PRO A 46 -5.99 4.15 6.36
N SER A 47 -7.06 3.39 6.58
CA SER A 47 -8.24 3.82 7.34
C SER A 47 -8.73 2.69 8.22
N PHE A 48 -9.22 3.03 9.42
CA PHE A 48 -9.80 2.06 10.34
C PHE A 48 -11.29 2.34 10.50
N ASP A 49 -12.10 1.27 10.43
CA ASP A 49 -13.51 1.36 10.83
C ASP A 49 -13.68 1.29 12.35
N SER A 50 -14.92 1.37 12.82
CA SER A 50 -15.26 1.30 14.25
C SER A 50 -14.92 -0.03 14.91
N ASP A 51 -14.81 -1.10 14.12
CA ASP A 51 -14.52 -2.44 14.59
C ASP A 51 -13.01 -2.75 14.59
N GLY A 52 -12.20 -1.80 14.10
CA GLY A 52 -10.75 -1.89 14.05
C GLY A 52 -10.21 -2.58 12.80
N ASN A 53 -11.02 -2.79 11.77
CA ASN A 53 -10.54 -3.35 10.51
C ASN A 53 -9.72 -2.31 9.75
N LEU A 54 -8.53 -2.69 9.30
CA LEU A 54 -7.70 -1.86 8.42
C LEU A 54 -8.18 -1.98 6.97
N TYR A 55 -8.52 -0.86 6.37
CA TYR A 55 -8.72 -0.70 4.93
C TYR A 55 -7.55 0.09 4.35
N VAL A 56 -7.10 -0.32 3.18
CA VAL A 56 -6.04 0.33 2.39
C VAL A 56 -6.47 0.33 0.93
N VAL A 57 -5.96 1.24 0.11
CA VAL A 57 -6.18 1.20 -1.33
C VAL A 57 -4.92 0.65 -1.99
N ASP A 58 -5.08 -0.41 -2.78
CA ASP A 58 -4.06 -0.86 -3.71
C ASP A 58 -4.19 -0.03 -5.00
N ILE A 59 -3.52 1.13 -5.04
CA ILE A 59 -3.68 2.10 -6.11
C ILE A 59 -3.14 1.61 -7.46
N ALA A 60 -2.25 0.62 -7.44
CA ALA A 60 -1.77 -0.03 -8.65
C ALA A 60 -2.92 -0.77 -9.35
N HIS A 61 -3.73 -1.50 -8.58
CA HIS A 61 -4.73 -2.44 -9.09
C HIS A 61 -6.18 -1.98 -8.89
N GLY A 62 -6.42 -0.80 -8.30
CA GLY A 62 -7.74 -0.18 -8.20
C GLY A 62 -8.73 -0.93 -7.30
N ARG A 63 -8.24 -1.50 -6.20
CA ARG A 63 -9.04 -2.24 -5.21
C ARG A 63 -8.77 -1.74 -3.78
N ILE A 64 -9.64 -2.11 -2.87
CA ILE A 64 -9.48 -1.97 -1.41
C ILE A 64 -9.03 -3.33 -0.86
#